data_AF-A0A432LPB3-F1
#
_entry.id   AF-A0A432LPB3-F1
#
_cell.length_a   1.000
_cell.length_b   1.000
_cell.length_c   1.000
_cell.angle_alpha   90.00
_cell.angle_beta   90.00
_cell.angle_gamma   90.00
#
_symmetry.space_group_name_H-M   'P 1'
#
loop_
_entity.id
_entity.type
_entity.pdbx_description
1 polymer ?
#
loop_
_entity_poly.entity_id
_entity_poly.type
_entity_poly.pdbx_seq_one_letter_code
_entity_poly.pdbx_strand_id
1 'polypeptide(L)'
;MNHRREQLEELNVRLGELLLVLTQDPLCQWHKHFAKCQQRAAFLLSQGFTQSDLNELSGSVKHVYGGAGSFNDYAPVRANADGSFGIIAGMDHLSELSSKVYDSALAIRVISHAP
;
A
#
# COMPACT_ATOMS: atom_id res chain seq x y z
N MET A 1 -11.63 20.99 2.78
CA MET A 1 -10.33 20.65 2.16
C MET A 1 -9.41 19.89 3.11
N ASN A 2 -9.37 20.16 4.43
CA ASN A 2 -8.48 19.45 5.37
C ASN A 2 -8.70 17.93 5.43
N HIS A 3 -9.95 17.46 5.47
CA HIS A 3 -10.24 16.03 5.56
C HIS A 3 -9.64 15.17 4.43
N ARG A 4 -9.61 15.70 3.20
CA ARG A 4 -9.04 14.97 2.04
C ARG A 4 -7.52 14.93 2.07
N ARG A 5 -6.90 16.00 2.57
CA ARG A 5 -5.46 16.05 2.79
C ARG A 5 -5.07 15.04 3.87
N GLU A 6 -5.79 15.01 5.00
CA GLU A 6 -5.57 14.04 6.08
C GLU A 6 -5.68 12.59 5.57
N GLN A 7 -6.68 12.27 4.75
CA GLN A 7 -6.82 10.93 4.17
C GLN A 7 -5.67 10.56 3.21
N LEU A 8 -5.15 11.54 2.45
CA LEU A 8 -3.99 11.32 1.58
C LEU A 8 -2.68 11.19 2.39
N GLU A 9 -2.53 11.97 3.46
CA GLU A 9 -1.42 11.85 4.42
C GLU A 9 -1.42 10.46 5.07
N GLU A 10 -2.58 10.01 5.52
CA GLU A 10 -2.76 8.66 6.08
C GLU A 10 -2.34 7.58 5.09
N LEU A 11 -2.84 7.63 3.84
CA LEU A 11 -2.40 6.69 2.80
C LEU A 11 -0.88 6.72 2.58
N ASN A 12 -0.28 7.91 2.54
CA ASN A 12 1.16 8.06 2.36
C ASN A 12 1.97 7.44 3.52
N VAL A 13 1.49 7.58 4.76
CA VAL A 13 2.07 6.94 5.94
C VAL A 13 1.94 5.42 5.85
N ARG A 14 0.74 4.89 5.55
CA ARG A 14 0.52 3.43 5.44
C ARG A 14 1.36 2.80 4.34
N LEU A 15 1.52 3.49 3.20
CA LEU A 15 2.43 3.03 2.14
C LEU A 15 3.89 2.97 2.61
N GLY A 16 4.32 3.92 3.44
CA GLY A 16 5.67 3.92 4.02
C GLY A 16 5.90 2.78 5.01
N GLU A 17 4.94 2.53 5.89
CA GLU A 17 4.98 1.40 6.83
C GLU A 17 5.05 0.07 6.08
N LEU A 18 4.22 -0.10 5.03
CA LEU A 18 4.25 -1.28 4.20
C LEU A 18 5.61 -1.45 3.51
N LEU A 19 6.16 -0.38 2.92
CA LEU A 19 7.45 -0.43 2.24
C LEU A 19 8.59 -0.84 3.16
N LEU A 20 8.64 -0.33 4.39
CA LEU A 20 9.61 -0.74 5.41
C LEU A 20 9.60 -2.26 5.63
N VAL A 21 8.42 -2.86 5.72
CA VAL A 21 8.30 -4.32 5.85
C VAL A 21 8.71 -5.04 4.56
N LEU A 22 8.31 -4.55 3.39
CA LEU A 22 8.70 -5.14 2.12
C LEU A 22 10.22 -5.08 1.86
N THR A 23 10.96 -4.15 2.48
CA THR A 23 12.44 -4.12 2.37
C THR A 23 13.13 -5.33 3.00
N GLN A 24 12.47 -6.06 3.91
CA GLN A 24 13.01 -7.29 4.50
C GLN A 24 13.14 -8.42 3.46
N ASP A 25 12.40 -8.31 2.35
CA ASP A 25 12.50 -9.21 1.22
C ASP A 25 13.06 -8.53 -0.04
N PRO A 26 14.38 -8.64 -0.32
CA PRO A 26 14.99 -8.06 -1.51
C PRO A 26 14.42 -8.58 -2.84
N LEU A 27 13.72 -9.72 -2.81
CA LEU A 27 13.09 -10.33 -3.98
C LEU A 27 11.60 -9.93 -4.13
N CYS A 28 11.06 -9.11 -3.22
CA CYS A 28 9.67 -8.69 -3.28
C CYS A 28 9.41 -7.82 -4.52
N GLN A 29 8.70 -8.37 -5.50
CA GLN A 29 8.33 -7.65 -6.72
C GLN A 29 7.41 -6.45 -6.48
N TRP A 30 6.65 -6.45 -5.39
CA TRP A 30 5.65 -5.43 -5.07
C TRP A 30 6.23 -4.14 -4.49
N HIS A 31 7.47 -4.18 -3.98
CA HIS A 31 8.14 -3.01 -3.41
C HIS A 31 8.15 -1.83 -4.42
N LYS A 32 8.52 -2.09 -5.68
CA LYS A 32 8.58 -1.05 -6.72
C LYS A 32 7.20 -0.43 -7.01
N HIS A 33 6.14 -1.23 -6.94
CA HIS A 33 4.78 -0.74 -7.17
C HIS A 33 4.33 0.21 -6.06
N PHE A 34 4.45 -0.22 -4.79
CA PHE A 34 4.04 0.59 -3.65
C PHE A 34 4.91 1.84 -3.48
N ALA A 35 6.20 1.77 -3.81
CA ALA A 35 7.11 2.93 -3.79
C ALA A 35 6.65 4.02 -4.79
N LYS A 36 6.22 3.63 -6.00
CA LYS A 36 5.66 4.58 -6.97
C LYS A 36 4.36 5.21 -6.48
N CYS A 37 3.49 4.41 -5.83
CA CYS A 37 2.26 4.93 -5.24
C CYS A 37 2.55 5.93 -4.12
N GLN A 38 3.52 5.64 -3.25
CA GLN A 38 3.93 6.56 -2.17
C GLN A 38 4.52 7.84 -2.75
N GLN A 39 5.40 7.74 -3.74
CA GLN A 39 5.96 8.90 -4.42
C GLN A 39 4.86 9.78 -5.04
N ARG A 40 3.84 9.18 -5.66
CA ARG A 40 2.69 9.91 -6.20
C ARG A 40 1.87 10.58 -5.08
N ALA A 41 1.63 9.89 -3.96
CA ALA A 41 0.93 10.47 -2.82
C ALA A 41 1.68 11.70 -2.26
N ALA A 42 2.99 11.58 -2.03
CA ALA A 42 3.84 12.68 -1.59
C ALA A 42 3.86 13.86 -2.59
N PHE A 43 3.93 13.57 -3.89
CA PHE A 43 3.84 14.60 -4.92
C PHE A 43 2.52 15.38 -4.84
N LEU A 44 1.39 14.67 -4.77
CA LEU A 44 0.06 15.28 -4.64
C LEU A 44 -0.09 16.11 -3.36
N LEU A 45 0.49 15.67 -2.24
CA LEU A 45 0.51 16.46 -1.00
C LEU A 45 1.25 17.79 -1.18
N SER A 46 2.35 17.80 -1.94
CA SER A 46 3.18 19.00 -2.16
C SER A 46 2.61 19.97 -3.20
N GLN A 47 2.00 19.46 -4.29
CA GLN A 47 1.52 20.28 -5.40
C GLN A 47 0.03 20.62 -5.30
N GLY A 48 -0.68 19.99 -4.35
CA GLY A 48 -2.13 19.97 -4.34
C GLY A 48 -2.69 18.87 -5.25
N PHE A 49 -3.99 18.62 -5.11
CA PHE A 49 -4.66 17.51 -5.79
C PHE A 49 -6.11 17.85 -6.09
N THR A 50 -6.63 17.22 -7.13
CA THR A 50 -8.07 17.15 -7.44
C THR A 50 -8.66 15.83 -6.95
N GLN A 51 -9.99 15.71 -6.96
CA GLN A 51 -10.62 14.42 -6.68
C GLN A 51 -10.29 13.37 -7.77
N SER A 52 -10.01 13.78 -9.01
CA SER A 52 -9.56 12.85 -10.06
C SER A 52 -8.22 12.23 -9.72
N ASP A 53 -7.26 13.05 -9.27
CA ASP A 53 -5.94 12.57 -8.85
C ASP A 53 -6.04 11.54 -7.72
N LEU A 54 -6.94 11.76 -6.76
CA LEU A 54 -7.16 10.82 -5.66
C LEU A 54 -7.81 9.52 -6.13
N ASN A 55 -8.75 9.60 -7.09
CA ASN A 55 -9.37 8.41 -7.68
C ASN A 55 -8.34 7.58 -8.47
N GLU A 56 -7.46 8.24 -9.23
CA GLU A 56 -6.39 7.59 -9.99
C GLU A 56 -5.36 6.92 -9.07
N LEU A 57 -4.96 7.59 -8.00
CA LEU A 57 -4.06 7.03 -7.00
C LEU A 57 -4.70 5.83 -6.28
N SER A 58 -5.95 5.97 -5.85
CA SER A 58 -6.74 4.88 -5.25
C SER A 58 -6.79 3.66 -6.18
N GLY A 59 -7.10 3.90 -7.47
CA GLY A 59 -7.13 2.86 -8.49
C GLY A 59 -5.78 2.17 -8.65
N SER A 60 -4.70 2.95 -8.71
CA SER A 60 -3.32 2.44 -8.85
C SER A 60 -2.93 1.53 -7.68
N VAL A 61 -3.15 1.97 -6.43
CA VAL A 61 -2.84 1.17 -5.22
C VAL A 61 -3.64 -0.13 -5.21
N LYS A 62 -4.93 -0.07 -5.54
CA LYS A 62 -5.83 -1.23 -5.45
C LYS A 62 -5.68 -2.22 -6.60
N HIS A 63 -5.06 -1.83 -7.70
CA HIS A 63 -4.95 -2.67 -8.90
C HIS A 63 -4.28 -4.02 -8.62
N VAL A 64 -3.43 -4.09 -7.59
CA VAL A 64 -2.71 -5.31 -7.21
C VAL A 64 -3.44 -6.18 -6.19
N TYR A 65 -4.64 -5.81 -5.73
CA TYR A 65 -5.40 -6.50 -4.67
C TYR A 65 -6.44 -7.51 -5.20
N GLY A 66 -6.21 -8.11 -6.37
CA GLY A 66 -7.10 -9.15 -6.89
C GLY A 66 -6.59 -9.81 -8.17
N GLY A 67 -7.11 -11.00 -8.45
CA GLY A 67 -6.64 -11.88 -9.53
C GLY A 67 -5.56 -12.85 -9.09
N ALA A 68 -5.23 -13.81 -9.97
CA ALA A 68 -4.17 -14.78 -9.70
C ALA A 68 -2.78 -14.12 -9.84
N GLY A 69 -1.91 -14.35 -8.87
CA GLY A 69 -0.58 -13.72 -8.80
C GLY A 69 -0.65 -12.28 -8.31
N SER A 70 -1.70 -11.93 -7.55
CA SER A 70 -1.89 -10.61 -6.97
C SER A 70 -1.02 -10.41 -5.73
N PHE A 71 -1.03 -9.19 -5.19
CA PHE A 71 -0.36 -8.92 -3.91
C PHE A 71 -0.97 -9.74 -2.77
N ASN A 72 -2.26 -10.11 -2.84
CA ASN A 72 -2.89 -10.96 -1.83
C ASN A 72 -2.32 -12.39 -1.80
N ASP A 73 -1.71 -12.83 -2.90
CA ASP A 73 -1.08 -14.15 -3.02
C ASP A 73 0.38 -14.14 -2.54
N TYR A 74 0.93 -12.97 -2.21
CA TYR A 74 2.31 -12.85 -1.76
C TYR A 74 2.47 -13.41 -0.34
N ALA A 75 3.20 -14.51 -0.23
CA ALA A 75 3.61 -15.09 1.04
C ALA A 75 5.06 -14.68 1.37
N PRO A 76 5.32 -13.99 2.50
CA PRO A 76 6.67 -13.56 2.88
C PRO A 76 7.44 -14.72 3.54
N VAL A 77 7.69 -15.79 2.80
CA VAL A 77 8.36 -17.00 3.30
C VAL A 77 9.69 -17.24 2.59
N ARG A 78 10.64 -17.84 3.31
CA ARG A 78 11.90 -18.34 2.78
C ARG A 78 12.15 -19.79 3.18
N ALA A 79 12.85 -20.50 2.32
CA ALA A 79 13.34 -21.83 2.64
C ALA A 79 14.41 -21.75 3.74
N ASN A 80 14.22 -22.55 4.79
CA ASN A 80 15.20 -22.81 5.83
C ASN A 80 16.20 -23.88 5.39
N ALA A 81 17.31 -24.01 6.11
CA ALA A 81 18.36 -24.98 5.80
C ALA A 81 17.88 -26.45 5.87
N ASP A 82 16.82 -26.73 6.62
CA ASP A 82 16.19 -28.05 6.75
C ASP A 82 15.13 -28.35 5.67
N GLY A 83 14.94 -27.42 4.71
CA GLY A 83 13.95 -27.55 3.64
C GLY A 83 12.53 -27.11 4.04
N SER A 84 12.29 -26.70 5.28
CA SER A 84 11.03 -26.08 5.69
C SER A 84 10.91 -24.63 5.18
N PHE A 85 9.71 -24.05 5.22
CA PHE A 85 9.49 -22.63 4.93
C PHE A 85 9.17 -21.88 6.22
N GLY A 86 9.91 -20.79 6.46
CA GLY A 86 9.67 -19.88 7.58
C GLY A 86 9.28 -18.48 7.09
N ILE A 87 8.52 -17.75 7.91
CA ILE A 87 8.23 -16.34 7.67
C ILE A 87 9.55 -15.56 7.72
N ILE A 88 9.73 -14.62 6.78
CA ILE A 88 10.85 -13.69 6.79
C ILE A 88 10.72 -12.80 8.02
N ALA A 89 11.77 -12.77 8.85
CA ALA A 89 11.78 -11.99 10.08
C ALA A 89 11.39 -10.51 9.84
N GLY A 90 10.48 -9.99 10.67
CA GLY A 90 9.98 -8.62 10.54
C GLY A 90 8.83 -8.44 9.55
N MET A 91 8.34 -9.52 8.93
CA MET A 91 7.19 -9.48 8.01
C MET A 91 5.89 -10.05 8.62
N ASP A 92 5.86 -10.30 9.92
CA ASP A 92 4.71 -10.88 10.64
C ASP A 92 3.44 -10.03 10.54
N HIS A 93 3.60 -8.70 10.42
CA HIS A 93 2.50 -7.74 10.33
C HIS A 93 2.11 -7.38 8.88
N LEU A 94 2.65 -8.08 7.87
CA LEU A 94 2.41 -7.76 6.47
C LEU A 94 0.92 -7.70 6.11
N SER A 95 0.14 -8.69 6.58
CA SER A 95 -1.29 -8.77 6.29
C SER A 95 -2.05 -7.57 6.86
N GLU A 96 -1.75 -7.17 8.11
CA GLU A 96 -2.36 -6.02 8.75
C GLU A 96 -2.04 -4.71 8.01
N LEU A 97 -0.76 -4.51 7.66
CA LEU A 97 -0.32 -3.32 6.90
C LEU A 97 -0.94 -3.27 5.50
N SER A 98 -1.04 -4.42 4.84
CA SER A 98 -1.70 -4.55 3.55
C SER A 98 -3.17 -4.11 3.63
N SER A 99 -3.92 -4.57 4.63
CA SER A 99 -5.31 -4.14 4.86
C SER A 99 -5.41 -2.63 5.10
N LYS A 100 -4.54 -2.05 5.95
CA LYS A 100 -4.53 -0.60 6.22
C LYS A 100 -4.26 0.23 4.96
N VAL A 101 -3.36 -0.21 4.09
CA VAL A 101 -3.10 0.44 2.79
C VAL A 101 -4.33 0.38 1.90
N TYR A 102 -4.98 -0.78 1.79
CA TYR A 102 -6.20 -0.94 0.99
C TYR A 102 -7.34 -0.03 1.47
N ASP A 103 -7.57 0.00 2.78
CA ASP A 103 -8.62 0.81 3.41
C ASP A 103 -8.37 2.31 3.23
N SER A 104 -7.11 2.74 3.42
CA SER A 104 -6.71 4.14 3.19
C SER A 104 -6.87 4.54 1.71
N ALA A 105 -6.55 3.63 0.78
CA ALA A 105 -6.76 3.84 -0.64
C ALA A 105 -8.25 3.95 -0.98
N LEU A 106 -9.12 3.19 -0.32
CA LEU A 106 -10.57 3.32 -0.46
C LEU A 106 -11.08 4.66 0.08
N ALA A 107 -10.58 5.11 1.24
CA ALA A 107 -11.00 6.36 1.87
C ALA A 107 -10.75 7.56 0.95
N ILE A 108 -9.60 7.61 0.27
CA ILE A 108 -9.31 8.67 -0.72
C ILE A 108 -10.12 8.55 -2.02
N ARG A 109 -10.98 7.54 -2.20
CA ARG A 109 -11.91 7.49 -3.35
C ARG A 109 -13.28 8.07 -3.02
N VAL A 110 -13.71 7.97 -1.76
CA VAL A 110 -15.06 8.33 -1.35
C VAL A 110 -15.20 9.85 -1.27
N ILE A 111 -16.15 10.40 -2.01
CA ILE A 111 -16.67 11.75 -1.76
C ILE A 111 -17.74 11.55 -0.69
N SER A 112 -17.45 11.89 0.57
CA SER A 112 -18.50 11.85 1.60
C SER A 112 -19.59 12.84 1.21
N HIS A 113 -20.72 12.33 0.73
CA HIS A 113 -21.98 13.06 0.81
C HIS A 113 -22.38 13.05 2.28
N ALA A 114 -22.15 14.16 2.98
CA ALA A 114 -22.86 14.39 4.23
C ALA A 114 -24.37 14.50 3.89
N PRO A 115 -25.27 13.84 4.64
CA PRO A 115 -26.70 14.10 4.57
C PRO A 115 -27.04 15.53 5.01
#